data_AF-A0AAX6ERI1-F1
#
_entry.id   AF-A0AAX6ERI1-F1
#
_cell.length_a   1.000
_cell.length_b   1.000
_cell.length_c   1.000
_cell.angle_alpha   90.00
_cell.angle_beta   90.00
_cell.angle_gamma   90.00
#
_symmetry.space_group_name_H-M   'P 1'
#
loop_
_entity.id
_entity.type
_entity.pdbx_description
1 polymer ?
#
loop_
_entity_poly.entity_id
_entity_poly.type
_entity_poly.pdbx_seq_one_letter_code
_entity_poly.pdbx_strand_id
1 'polypeptide(L)'
;MSPSGKLVAVASFQRKDGGWDGEIEDLQTNIFVMNVKRPPGCKLVVRNGGWPTWGSESVLFFHRKVGDFWGVFRVDIGGGSATETRVTPEGITAITPAAINETTVAVATIRQKSGFSDVRVEAQYRHSEIFDTTGANTKITQKIRPKADHFNPFVINGGKRIGYHRAKSEMLQSGDDIPRQFYKLDSPHPDVGLFRVAGVFPTFNRDGSMVSFVDNEFKSVWVADSKGSRIVYGRGADNVFSPVWSQNPDIDTLYVCMGPSFQSKERLDICAIVNVKTSKRPPVQRLTNGFNNAFPSTNPEGTKLVFRSTKDGGEKKHKNLYIMQDAQSPGGEITRLTNGEWTDTHCQWSPSGNWIVFSSTRDKPVGAPETDNGLDPGYFAVFIVKWNDPSVVVRVVTSASNVPGSVSSIAGHVNHPFFSPDGRS
;
A
#
# COMPACT_ATOMS: atom_id res chain seq x y z
N MET A 1 -5.77 -17.47 0.54
CA MET A 1 -5.93 -18.65 -0.32
C MET A 1 -6.32 -19.82 0.57
N SER A 2 -7.20 -20.72 0.12
CA SER A 2 -7.42 -22.01 0.78
C SER A 2 -6.16 -22.89 0.66
N PRO A 3 -5.99 -23.93 1.52
CA PRO A 3 -4.81 -24.81 1.47
C PRO A 3 -4.51 -25.39 0.08
N SER A 4 -5.53 -25.70 -0.72
CA SER A 4 -5.41 -26.22 -2.08
C SER A 4 -5.11 -25.16 -3.15
N GLY A 5 -5.15 -23.87 -2.78
CA GLY A 5 -5.00 -22.74 -3.69
C GLY A 5 -6.17 -22.54 -4.65
N LYS A 6 -7.28 -23.28 -4.50
CA LYS A 6 -8.44 -23.18 -5.39
C LYS A 6 -9.37 -22.03 -5.05
N LEU A 7 -9.40 -21.63 -3.78
CA LEU A 7 -10.27 -20.58 -3.28
C LEU A 7 -9.47 -19.40 -2.73
N VAL A 8 -10.03 -18.22 -2.89
CA VAL A 8 -9.58 -16.96 -2.30
C VAL A 8 -10.70 -16.44 -1.41
N ALA A 9 -10.36 -16.01 -0.20
CA ALA A 9 -11.26 -15.24 0.65
C ALA A 9 -10.75 -13.80 0.71
N VAL A 10 -11.63 -12.82 0.53
CA VAL A 10 -11.30 -11.38 0.54
C VAL A 10 -12.32 -10.66 1.41
N ALA A 11 -11.84 -9.81 2.32
CA ALA A 11 -12.67 -8.83 3.00
C ALA A 11 -12.82 -7.60 2.09
N SER A 12 -14.04 -7.19 1.81
CA SER A 12 -14.35 -6.11 0.89
C SER A 12 -15.48 -5.23 1.42
N PHE A 13 -15.36 -3.92 1.21
CA PHE A 13 -16.43 -2.95 1.44
C PHE A 13 -17.51 -2.97 0.36
N GLN A 14 -17.28 -3.73 -0.72
CA GLN A 14 -18.19 -3.82 -1.86
C GLN A 14 -19.58 -4.24 -1.38
N ARG A 15 -20.59 -3.47 -1.80
CA ARG A 15 -22.01 -3.62 -1.40
C ARG A 15 -22.35 -3.29 0.06
N LYS A 16 -21.52 -2.49 0.75
CA LYS A 16 -21.98 -1.69 1.90
C LYS A 16 -22.80 -0.52 1.36
N ASP A 17 -24.00 -0.29 1.91
CA ASP A 17 -24.77 0.91 1.62
C ASP A 17 -23.96 2.14 2.08
N GLY A 18 -23.58 3.02 1.15
CA GLY A 18 -22.79 4.22 1.43
C GLY A 18 -21.29 4.15 1.14
N GLY A 19 -20.73 2.98 0.77
CA GLY A 19 -19.30 2.86 0.45
C GLY A 19 -18.38 2.90 1.69
N TRP A 20 -17.11 3.29 1.52
CA TRP A 20 -16.23 3.59 2.65
C TRP A 20 -16.59 4.98 3.16
N ASP A 21 -16.94 5.10 4.44
CA ASP A 21 -17.36 6.35 5.08
C ASP A 21 -16.18 7.07 5.77
N GLY A 22 -14.94 6.67 5.45
CA GLY A 22 -13.74 7.23 6.06
C GLY A 22 -13.43 6.70 7.46
N GLU A 23 -14.27 5.82 8.04
CA GLU A 23 -13.93 5.17 9.30
C GLU A 23 -12.70 4.28 9.09
N ILE A 24 -11.68 4.44 9.92
CA ILE A 24 -10.44 3.64 9.87
C ILE A 24 -10.53 2.45 10.84
N GLU A 25 -11.41 2.54 11.85
CA GLU A 25 -11.47 1.55 12.93
C GLU A 25 -12.38 0.37 12.62
N ASP A 26 -13.68 0.58 12.37
CA ASP A 26 -14.64 -0.50 12.08
C ASP A 26 -15.14 -0.42 10.63
N LEU A 27 -14.35 -1.02 9.75
CA LEU A 27 -14.57 -0.98 8.31
C LEU A 27 -15.88 -1.66 7.84
N GLN A 28 -16.55 -2.42 8.69
CA GLN A 28 -17.78 -3.16 8.37
C GLN A 28 -17.71 -3.98 7.06
N THR A 29 -16.53 -4.52 6.76
CA THR A 29 -16.28 -5.28 5.51
C THR A 29 -17.07 -6.59 5.47
N ASN A 30 -17.33 -7.09 4.27
CA ASN A 30 -17.94 -8.39 4.02
C ASN A 30 -16.89 -9.37 3.48
N ILE A 31 -16.96 -10.65 3.88
CA ILE A 31 -16.04 -11.67 3.35
C ILE A 31 -16.71 -12.38 2.19
N PHE A 32 -16.01 -12.35 1.06
CA PHE A 32 -16.38 -13.09 -0.15
C PHE A 32 -15.38 -14.21 -0.42
N VAL A 33 -15.88 -15.31 -0.97
CA VAL A 33 -15.07 -16.43 -1.44
C VAL A 33 -15.20 -16.56 -2.95
N MET A 34 -14.06 -16.70 -3.62
CA MET A 34 -13.96 -16.77 -5.08
C MET A 34 -13.14 -18.00 -5.50
N ASN A 35 -13.53 -18.62 -6.61
CA ASN A 35 -12.73 -19.66 -7.24
C ASN A 35 -11.65 -19.04 -8.14
N VAL A 36 -10.39 -19.38 -7.89
CA VAL A 36 -9.24 -18.81 -8.62
C VAL A 36 -9.24 -19.17 -10.10
N LYS A 37 -9.72 -20.37 -10.46
CA LYS A 37 -9.79 -20.84 -11.86
C LYS A 37 -11.09 -20.46 -12.57
N ARG A 38 -12.12 -20.07 -11.82
CA ARG A 38 -13.44 -19.66 -12.33
C ARG A 38 -13.88 -18.36 -11.64
N PRO A 39 -13.19 -17.24 -11.93
CA PRO A 39 -13.35 -15.98 -11.21
C PRO A 39 -14.74 -15.33 -11.18
N PRO A 40 -15.70 -15.53 -12.13
CA PRO A 40 -17.01 -14.90 -11.98
C PRO A 40 -17.84 -15.44 -10.80
N GLY A 41 -17.45 -16.55 -10.17
CA GLY A 41 -18.15 -17.12 -9.01
C GLY A 41 -17.71 -16.52 -7.68
N CYS A 42 -18.15 -15.29 -7.37
CA CYS A 42 -17.93 -14.64 -6.08
C CYS A 42 -19.14 -14.83 -5.15
N LYS A 43 -18.94 -15.49 -4.00
CA LYS A 43 -20.00 -15.79 -3.01
C LYS A 43 -19.75 -15.01 -1.71
N LEU A 44 -20.74 -14.25 -1.26
CA LEU A 44 -20.75 -13.67 0.09
C LEU A 44 -20.89 -14.80 1.12
N VAL A 45 -19.97 -14.87 2.09
CA VAL A 45 -19.97 -15.91 3.13
C VAL A 45 -20.10 -15.39 4.54
N VAL A 46 -19.64 -14.16 4.82
CA VAL A 46 -19.75 -13.51 6.14
C VAL A 46 -20.08 -12.04 5.95
N ARG A 47 -21.00 -11.52 6.75
CA ARG A 47 -21.28 -10.08 6.85
C ARG A 47 -20.52 -9.46 8.02
N ASN A 48 -20.02 -8.24 7.83
CA ASN A 48 -19.26 -7.51 8.85
C ASN A 48 -18.07 -8.33 9.41
N GLY A 49 -17.27 -8.95 8.55
CA GLY A 49 -16.09 -9.71 8.90
C GLY A 49 -14.86 -9.22 8.14
N GLY A 50 -13.76 -9.05 8.87
CA GLY A 50 -12.46 -8.66 8.31
C GLY A 50 -11.41 -9.76 8.42
N TRP A 51 -10.30 -9.58 7.70
CA TRP A 51 -9.07 -10.37 7.86
C TRP A 51 -9.26 -11.90 7.81
N PRO A 52 -9.89 -12.44 6.75
CA PRO A 52 -10.14 -13.88 6.65
C PRO A 52 -8.86 -14.70 6.57
N THR A 53 -8.82 -15.81 7.28
CA THR A 53 -7.74 -16.82 7.22
C THR A 53 -8.33 -18.23 7.16
N TRP A 54 -7.71 -19.12 6.38
CA TRP A 54 -8.25 -20.47 6.13
C TRP A 54 -7.69 -21.48 7.14
N GLY A 55 -8.58 -22.16 7.87
CA GLY A 55 -8.25 -23.30 8.73
C GLY A 55 -8.29 -24.65 8.01
N SER A 56 -9.11 -24.76 6.95
CA SER A 56 -9.14 -25.87 6.00
C SER A 56 -9.73 -25.44 4.66
N GLU A 57 -10.21 -26.37 3.82
CA GLU A 57 -10.88 -26.03 2.56
C GLU A 57 -12.26 -25.40 2.74
N SER A 58 -12.90 -25.59 3.88
CA SER A 58 -14.24 -25.06 4.17
C SER A 58 -14.32 -24.19 5.41
N VAL A 59 -13.26 -24.11 6.22
CA VAL A 59 -13.26 -23.35 7.46
C VAL A 59 -12.48 -22.06 7.32
N LEU A 60 -13.13 -20.95 7.69
CA LEU A 60 -12.52 -19.63 7.79
C LEU A 60 -12.56 -19.14 9.24
N PHE A 61 -11.50 -18.45 9.64
CA PHE A 61 -11.50 -17.56 10.81
C PHE A 61 -11.45 -16.11 10.36
N PHE A 62 -12.08 -15.22 11.11
CA PHE A 62 -12.15 -13.79 10.82
C PHE A 62 -12.31 -13.00 12.11
N HIS A 63 -12.00 -11.70 12.08
CA HIS A 63 -12.33 -10.80 13.18
C HIS A 63 -13.56 -9.94 12.86
N ARG A 64 -14.28 -9.50 13.88
CA ARG A 64 -15.45 -8.62 13.77
C ARG A 64 -15.62 -7.82 15.05
N LYS A 65 -16.02 -6.56 14.92
CA LYS A 65 -16.40 -5.73 16.07
C LYS A 65 -17.82 -6.09 16.54
N VAL A 66 -17.99 -6.28 17.84
CA VAL A 66 -19.28 -6.51 18.51
C VAL A 66 -19.31 -5.61 19.75
N GLY A 67 -20.20 -4.61 19.72
CA GLY A 67 -20.18 -3.52 20.69
C GLY A 67 -18.82 -2.80 20.70
N ASP A 68 -18.21 -2.69 21.87
CA ASP A 68 -16.91 -2.00 22.03
C ASP A 68 -15.69 -2.86 21.70
N PHE A 69 -15.87 -4.17 21.45
CA PHE A 69 -14.77 -5.12 21.39
C PHE A 69 -14.68 -5.82 20.03
N TRP A 70 -13.45 -6.07 19.59
CA TRP A 70 -13.22 -7.00 18.49
C TRP A 70 -13.19 -8.44 19.00
N GLY A 71 -13.81 -9.37 18.29
CA GLY A 71 -13.73 -10.79 18.54
C GLY A 71 -13.28 -11.55 17.30
N VAL A 72 -12.68 -12.72 17.50
CA VAL A 72 -12.41 -13.69 16.42
C VAL A 72 -13.50 -14.74 16.39
N PHE A 73 -13.96 -15.04 15.18
CA PHE A 73 -15.04 -15.97 14.87
C PHE A 73 -14.55 -17.00 13.86
N ARG A 74 -15.23 -18.15 13.85
CA ARG A 74 -15.07 -19.25 12.90
C ARG A 74 -16.35 -19.39 12.08
N VAL A 75 -16.23 -19.72 10.81
CA VAL A 75 -17.36 -20.12 9.95
C VAL A 75 -16.97 -21.34 9.13
N ASP A 76 -17.90 -22.30 8.99
CA ASP A 76 -17.78 -23.42 8.05
C ASP A 76 -18.70 -23.16 6.86
N ILE A 77 -18.12 -23.07 5.67
CA ILE A 77 -18.84 -22.77 4.41
C ILE A 77 -19.12 -24.03 3.57
N GLY A 78 -18.75 -25.22 4.07
CA GLY A 78 -18.95 -26.51 3.38
C GLY A 78 -20.36 -27.07 3.56
N GLY A 79 -20.99 -26.81 4.70
CA GLY A 79 -22.41 -27.11 4.94
C GLY A 79 -23.31 -26.06 4.28
N GLY A 80 -24.46 -26.47 3.73
CA GLY A 80 -25.38 -25.58 3.00
C GLY A 80 -25.86 -24.33 3.76
N SER A 81 -25.63 -24.25 5.08
CA SER A 81 -25.81 -23.05 5.90
C SER A 81 -24.52 -22.76 6.67
N ALA A 82 -23.97 -21.55 6.49
CA ALA A 82 -22.77 -21.10 7.19
C ALA A 82 -23.14 -20.68 8.62
N THR A 83 -22.68 -21.44 9.62
CA THR A 83 -22.85 -21.08 11.04
C THR A 83 -21.59 -20.41 11.55
N GLU A 84 -21.74 -19.21 12.08
CA GLU A 84 -20.65 -18.44 12.68
C GLU A 84 -20.59 -18.68 14.20
N THR A 85 -19.40 -18.98 14.71
CA THR A 85 -19.17 -19.22 16.14
C THR A 85 -18.05 -18.32 16.65
N ARG A 86 -18.28 -17.63 17.77
CA ARG A 86 -17.23 -16.84 18.45
C ARG A 86 -16.20 -17.78 19.08
N VAL A 87 -14.92 -17.53 18.82
CA VAL A 87 -13.80 -18.35 19.30
C VAL A 87 -13.10 -17.73 20.50
N THR A 88 -13.05 -16.40 20.56
CA THR A 88 -12.40 -15.65 21.64
C THR A 88 -13.39 -15.16 22.70
N PRO A 89 -13.00 -15.04 23.99
CA PRO A 89 -13.87 -14.54 25.05
C PRO A 89 -14.51 -13.18 24.78
N GLU A 90 -15.57 -12.89 25.54
CA GLU A 90 -16.17 -11.54 25.61
C GLU A 90 -15.33 -10.60 26.48
N GLY A 91 -15.54 -9.29 26.35
CA GLY A 91 -14.85 -8.27 27.17
C GLY A 91 -13.37 -8.07 26.86
N ILE A 92 -12.84 -8.69 25.81
CA ILE A 92 -11.46 -8.47 25.32
C ILE A 92 -11.49 -8.08 23.85
N THR A 93 -10.46 -7.39 23.39
CA THR A 93 -10.26 -7.11 21.97
C THR A 93 -9.36 -8.19 21.36
N ALA A 94 -9.81 -8.85 20.31
CA ALA A 94 -9.09 -9.91 19.62
C ALA A 94 -9.13 -9.68 18.09
N ILE A 95 -7.96 -9.62 17.46
CA ILE A 95 -7.77 -9.23 16.05
C ILE A 95 -6.69 -10.08 15.37
N THR A 96 -6.63 -9.95 14.04
CA THR A 96 -5.59 -10.55 13.17
C THR A 96 -5.43 -12.06 13.35
N PRO A 97 -6.53 -12.83 13.14
CA PRO A 97 -6.49 -14.27 13.28
C PRO A 97 -5.54 -14.91 12.27
N ALA A 98 -4.79 -15.91 12.72
CA ALA A 98 -3.99 -16.79 11.89
C ALA A 98 -4.33 -18.24 12.20
N ALA A 99 -5.10 -18.86 11.31
CA ALA A 99 -5.56 -20.22 11.51
C ALA A 99 -4.39 -21.22 11.51
N ILE A 100 -4.44 -22.16 12.44
CA ILE A 100 -3.49 -23.27 12.55
C ILE A 100 -4.11 -24.51 11.89
N ASN A 101 -5.39 -24.76 12.13
CA ASN A 101 -6.20 -25.83 11.56
C ASN A 101 -7.70 -25.46 11.67
N GLU A 102 -8.60 -26.43 11.53
CA GLU A 102 -10.07 -26.23 11.57
C GLU A 102 -10.64 -25.74 12.90
N THR A 103 -9.96 -25.98 14.03
CA THR A 103 -10.46 -25.65 15.37
C THR A 103 -9.58 -24.63 16.07
N THR A 104 -8.32 -24.51 15.67
CA THR A 104 -7.29 -23.76 16.39
C THR A 104 -6.82 -22.53 15.61
N VAL A 105 -6.71 -21.39 16.29
CA VAL A 105 -6.30 -20.10 15.71
C VAL A 105 -5.36 -19.33 16.65
N ALA A 106 -4.30 -18.75 16.10
CA ALA A 106 -3.46 -17.78 16.81
C ALA A 106 -4.01 -16.36 16.61
N VAL A 107 -4.09 -15.56 17.67
CA VAL A 107 -4.80 -14.28 17.69
C VAL A 107 -4.01 -13.23 18.46
N ALA A 108 -4.01 -11.99 17.99
CA ALA A 108 -3.52 -10.86 18.78
C ALA A 108 -4.63 -10.33 19.70
N THR A 109 -4.37 -10.24 21.00
CA THR A 109 -5.34 -9.86 22.04
C THR A 109 -4.91 -8.63 22.81
N ILE A 110 -5.89 -7.83 23.25
CA ILE A 110 -5.75 -6.72 24.20
C ILE A 110 -6.81 -6.92 25.28
N ARG A 111 -6.37 -6.97 26.55
CA ARG A 111 -7.26 -7.25 27.69
C ARG A 111 -7.84 -5.97 28.29
N GLN A 112 -7.18 -4.83 28.11
CA GLN A 112 -7.63 -3.52 28.58
C GLN A 112 -7.30 -2.46 27.53
N LYS A 113 -8.25 -1.61 27.15
CA LYS A 113 -7.96 -0.48 26.25
C LYS A 113 -7.06 0.55 26.94
N SER A 114 -6.28 1.27 26.15
CA SER A 114 -5.48 2.41 26.59
C SER A 114 -5.66 3.58 25.64
N GLY A 115 -5.65 4.80 26.17
CA GLY A 115 -5.44 6.01 25.40
C GLY A 115 -3.98 6.15 24.96
N PHE A 116 -3.73 7.01 23.98
CA PHE A 116 -2.38 7.27 23.47
C PHE A 116 -1.45 7.93 24.50
N SER A 117 -2.03 8.73 25.41
CA SER A 117 -1.32 9.41 26.50
C SER A 117 -1.05 8.55 27.73
N ASP A 118 -1.57 7.32 27.77
CA ASP A 118 -1.49 6.48 28.96
C ASP A 118 -0.09 5.89 29.13
N VAL A 119 0.42 5.90 30.36
CA VAL A 119 1.51 4.99 30.73
C VAL A 119 0.94 3.58 30.80
N ARG A 120 1.16 2.80 29.73
CA ARG A 120 0.51 1.49 29.58
C ARG A 120 0.95 0.47 30.64
N VAL A 121 -0.01 -0.25 31.21
CA VAL A 121 0.18 -1.47 32.02
C VAL A 121 0.17 -2.72 31.12
N GLU A 122 0.65 -3.86 31.62
CA GLU A 122 0.77 -5.11 30.82
C GLU A 122 -0.55 -5.49 30.11
N ALA A 123 -1.70 -5.37 30.79
CA ALA A 123 -3.01 -5.72 30.22
C ALA A 123 -3.40 -4.88 28.99
N GLN A 124 -2.74 -3.73 28.80
CA GLN A 124 -2.98 -2.83 27.68
C GLN A 124 -2.11 -3.15 26.46
N TYR A 125 -1.07 -3.98 26.58
CA TYR A 125 -0.23 -4.42 25.46
C TYR A 125 -0.85 -5.57 24.67
N ARG A 126 -0.57 -5.59 23.35
CA ARG A 126 -0.97 -6.69 22.47
C ARG A 126 -0.13 -7.93 22.78
N HIS A 127 -0.80 -9.05 22.98
CA HIS A 127 -0.19 -10.36 23.11
C HIS A 127 -0.71 -11.33 22.06
N SER A 128 0.09 -12.35 21.73
CA SER A 128 -0.37 -13.46 20.90
C SER A 128 -0.80 -14.62 21.80
N GLU A 129 -2.02 -15.11 21.55
CA GLU A 129 -2.63 -16.24 22.25
C GLU A 129 -3.17 -17.24 21.22
N ILE A 130 -3.22 -18.52 21.59
CA ILE A 130 -3.88 -19.57 20.81
C ILE A 130 -5.23 -19.83 21.44
N PHE A 131 -6.27 -19.90 20.61
CA PHE A 131 -7.61 -20.31 21.00
C PHE A 131 -8.02 -21.53 20.18
N ASP A 132 -8.67 -22.49 20.84
CA ASP A 132 -9.32 -23.62 20.22
C ASP A 132 -10.84 -23.51 20.38
N THR A 133 -11.61 -23.90 19.36
CA THR A 133 -13.07 -23.86 19.39
C THR A 133 -13.71 -24.74 20.46
N THR A 134 -12.96 -25.67 21.05
CA THR A 134 -13.40 -26.50 22.18
C THR A 134 -13.21 -25.81 23.55
N GLY A 135 -12.59 -24.63 23.59
CA GLY A 135 -12.45 -23.80 24.79
C GLY A 135 -11.06 -23.74 25.41
N ALA A 136 -10.08 -24.49 24.87
CA ALA A 136 -8.69 -24.38 25.31
C ALA A 136 -8.06 -23.04 24.87
N ASN A 137 -7.33 -22.39 25.78
CA ASN A 137 -6.58 -21.18 25.46
C ASN A 137 -5.14 -21.26 26.00
N THR A 138 -4.20 -20.65 25.31
CA THR A 138 -2.79 -20.64 25.73
C THR A 138 -2.12 -19.34 25.28
N LYS A 139 -1.64 -18.54 26.24
CA LYS A 139 -0.78 -17.38 25.95
C LYS A 139 0.61 -17.87 25.55
N ILE A 140 1.06 -17.50 24.34
CA ILE A 140 2.31 -18.01 23.76
C ILE A 140 3.44 -16.97 23.69
N THR A 141 3.16 -15.69 23.94
CA THR A 141 4.21 -14.66 24.04
C THR A 141 4.94 -14.78 25.37
N GLN A 142 6.27 -14.67 25.33
CA GLN A 142 7.14 -14.85 26.48
C GLN A 142 7.00 -13.72 27.51
N LYS A 143 6.98 -14.07 28.81
CA LYS A 143 6.98 -13.12 29.94
C LYS A 143 8.29 -12.33 30.11
N ILE A 144 9.28 -12.55 29.24
CA ILE A 144 10.56 -11.82 29.27
C ILE A 144 10.40 -10.39 28.72
N ARG A 145 9.37 -10.15 27.89
CA ARG A 145 8.99 -8.82 27.38
C ARG A 145 7.48 -8.62 27.49
N PRO A 146 6.94 -8.53 28.72
CA PRO A 146 5.50 -8.46 28.94
C PRO A 146 4.91 -7.12 28.49
N LYS A 147 5.73 -6.06 28.41
CA LYS A 147 5.35 -4.70 27.99
C LYS A 147 5.77 -4.37 26.55
N ALA A 148 5.65 -5.33 25.64
CA ALA A 148 5.87 -5.11 24.21
C ALA A 148 4.64 -5.58 23.45
N ASP A 149 4.29 -4.88 22.38
CA ASP A 149 3.19 -5.29 21.53
C ASP A 149 3.63 -6.40 20.57
N HIS A 150 2.78 -7.41 20.43
CA HIS A 150 2.94 -8.56 19.53
C HIS A 150 1.79 -8.53 18.52
N PHE A 151 2.08 -8.10 17.30
CA PHE A 151 1.14 -7.90 16.22
C PHE A 151 1.13 -9.06 15.23
N ASN A 152 -0.02 -9.25 14.60
CA ASN A 152 -0.20 -10.03 13.37
C ASN A 152 0.50 -11.39 13.46
N PRO A 153 0.03 -12.30 14.34
CA PRO A 153 0.55 -13.66 14.34
C PRO A 153 0.39 -14.24 12.94
N PHE A 154 1.34 -15.09 12.54
CA PHE A 154 1.28 -15.84 11.31
C PHE A 154 1.80 -17.24 11.55
N VAL A 155 1.29 -18.19 10.77
CA VAL A 155 1.59 -19.61 10.92
C VAL A 155 2.47 -20.05 9.77
N ILE A 156 3.51 -20.82 10.06
CA ILE A 156 4.39 -21.44 9.07
C ILE A 156 4.54 -22.93 9.36
N ASN A 157 5.05 -23.67 8.37
CA ASN A 157 5.33 -25.10 8.48
C ASN A 157 4.07 -25.90 8.88
N GLY A 158 2.92 -25.58 8.26
CA GLY A 158 1.66 -26.29 8.45
C GLY A 158 1.13 -26.29 9.89
N GLY A 159 1.18 -25.15 10.59
CA GLY A 159 0.69 -25.06 11.97
C GLY A 159 1.77 -25.24 13.05
N LYS A 160 2.95 -25.74 12.68
CA LYS A 160 3.98 -26.15 13.67
C LYS A 160 4.73 -24.99 14.31
N ARG A 161 4.74 -23.81 13.68
CA ARG A 161 5.44 -22.62 14.18
C ARG A 161 4.57 -21.39 14.00
N ILE A 162 4.63 -20.51 14.99
CA ILE A 162 3.94 -19.22 14.99
C ILE A 162 5.00 -18.13 15.05
N GLY A 163 4.99 -17.26 14.05
CA GLY A 163 5.71 -15.99 14.06
C GLY A 163 4.78 -14.85 14.42
N TYR A 164 5.34 -13.69 14.77
CA TYR A 164 4.61 -12.45 15.01
C TYR A 164 5.55 -11.26 14.83
N HIS A 165 4.97 -10.10 14.53
CA HIS A 165 5.70 -8.83 14.55
C HIS A 165 5.74 -8.29 15.97
N ARG A 166 6.90 -7.82 16.44
CA ARG A 166 7.03 -7.26 17.79
C ARG A 166 7.48 -5.81 17.73
N ALA A 167 6.81 -4.93 18.46
CA ALA A 167 7.24 -3.55 18.64
C ALA A 167 7.27 -3.16 20.12
N LYS A 168 8.18 -2.23 20.45
CA LYS A 168 8.25 -1.56 21.73
C LYS A 168 7.64 -0.17 21.58
N SER A 169 6.31 -0.11 21.67
CA SER A 169 5.57 1.13 21.47
C SER A 169 5.89 2.19 22.52
N GLU A 170 6.35 1.78 23.71
CA GLU A 170 6.72 2.66 24.82
C GLU A 170 7.92 3.57 24.51
N MET A 171 8.69 3.26 23.47
CA MET A 171 9.80 4.07 23.00
C MET A 171 9.39 5.04 21.88
N LEU A 172 8.12 5.04 21.46
CA LEU A 172 7.59 5.96 20.45
C LEU A 172 6.89 7.11 21.18
N GLN A 173 7.48 8.31 21.13
CA GLN A 173 6.84 9.53 21.61
C GLN A 173 6.42 10.37 20.40
N SER A 174 5.27 11.02 20.50
CA SER A 174 4.79 11.90 19.44
C SER A 174 5.76 13.08 19.27
N GLY A 175 6.25 13.29 18.06
CA GLY A 175 7.19 14.37 17.73
C GLY A 175 8.67 14.04 17.97
N ASP A 176 8.99 12.86 18.52
CA ASP A 176 10.38 12.40 18.64
C ASP A 176 10.83 11.68 17.37
N ASP A 177 11.99 12.07 16.85
CA ASP A 177 12.67 11.37 15.78
C ASP A 177 13.10 9.96 16.22
N ILE A 178 12.96 8.98 15.32
CA ILE A 178 13.50 7.63 15.56
C ILE A 178 15.04 7.76 15.59
N PRO A 179 15.72 7.48 16.73
CA PRO A 179 17.15 7.78 16.88
C PRO A 179 18.08 7.01 15.92
N ARG A 180 17.56 6.01 15.21
CA ARG A 180 18.28 5.17 14.25
C ARG A 180 17.54 5.13 12.92
N GLN A 181 17.98 5.96 11.98
CA GLN A 181 17.33 6.17 10.69
C GLN A 181 17.66 5.09 9.64
N PHE A 182 18.73 4.32 9.84
CA PHE A 182 19.08 3.15 9.03
C PHE A 182 19.64 2.03 9.92
N TYR A 183 19.11 0.81 9.82
CA TYR A 183 19.61 -0.34 10.58
C TYR A 183 19.49 -1.63 9.78
N LYS A 184 20.59 -2.36 9.62
CA LYS A 184 20.57 -3.75 9.14
C LYS A 184 20.14 -4.64 10.31
N LEU A 185 19.10 -5.42 10.08
CA LEU A 185 18.53 -6.36 11.03
C LEU A 185 19.07 -7.76 10.73
N ASP A 186 19.34 -8.53 11.79
CA ASP A 186 19.62 -9.95 11.62
C ASP A 186 18.36 -10.66 11.12
N SER A 187 18.53 -11.38 10.02
CA SER A 187 17.49 -12.26 9.51
C SER A 187 17.70 -13.68 10.04
N PRO A 188 16.64 -14.35 10.52
CA PRO A 188 16.71 -15.77 10.86
C PRO A 188 16.83 -16.67 9.61
N HIS A 189 16.63 -16.12 8.41
CA HIS A 189 16.79 -16.82 7.14
C HIS A 189 18.07 -16.32 6.44
N PRO A 190 19.03 -17.20 6.13
CA PRO A 190 20.35 -16.79 5.61
C PRO A 190 20.27 -16.03 4.29
N ASP A 191 19.28 -16.34 3.46
CA ASP A 191 19.12 -15.72 2.13
C ASP A 191 18.29 -14.42 2.14
N VAL A 192 17.79 -13.98 3.30
CA VAL A 192 16.96 -12.77 3.40
C VAL A 192 17.74 -11.70 4.14
N GLY A 193 17.99 -10.57 3.49
CA GLY A 193 18.49 -9.37 4.16
C GLY A 193 17.33 -8.56 4.73
N LEU A 194 17.43 -8.13 5.99
CA LEU A 194 16.47 -7.21 6.59
C LEU A 194 17.16 -5.88 6.89
N PHE A 195 16.47 -4.79 6.59
CA PHE A 195 16.89 -3.46 7.01
C PHE A 195 15.67 -2.59 7.31
N ARG A 196 15.87 -1.56 8.12
CA ARG A 196 14.87 -0.55 8.47
C ARG A 196 15.36 0.81 8.07
N VAL A 197 14.50 1.57 7.41
CA VAL A 197 14.67 3.02 7.16
C VAL A 197 13.58 3.79 7.92
N ALA A 198 13.85 5.03 8.30
CA ALA A 198 12.85 5.96 8.81
C ALA A 198 12.55 7.00 7.71
N GLY A 199 11.38 6.90 7.10
CA GLY A 199 10.98 7.79 6.01
C GLY A 199 9.87 7.22 5.12
N VAL A 200 9.56 7.95 4.06
CA VAL A 200 8.49 7.69 3.09
C VAL A 200 9.03 7.61 1.65
N PHE A 201 8.20 7.08 0.74
CA PHE A 201 8.52 6.90 -0.69
C PHE A 201 9.86 6.16 -0.96
N PRO A 202 10.07 4.95 -0.43
CA PRO A 202 11.27 4.19 -0.75
C PRO A 202 11.26 3.76 -2.23
N THR A 203 12.37 3.97 -2.93
CA THR A 203 12.62 3.40 -4.26
C THR A 203 14.01 2.81 -4.32
N PHE A 204 14.15 1.70 -5.03
CA PHE A 204 15.44 1.11 -5.33
C PHE A 204 15.98 1.63 -6.65
N ASN A 205 17.30 1.70 -6.77
CA ASN A 205 17.94 1.82 -8.07
C ASN A 205 17.84 0.49 -8.83
N ARG A 206 18.18 0.50 -10.12
CA ARG A 206 17.93 -0.62 -11.04
C ARG A 206 18.50 -1.97 -10.59
N ASP A 207 19.68 -1.98 -9.98
CA ASP A 207 20.36 -3.19 -9.49
C ASP A 207 20.01 -3.55 -8.03
N GLY A 208 19.20 -2.73 -7.36
CA GLY A 208 18.81 -2.92 -5.97
C GLY A 208 19.89 -2.64 -4.93
N SER A 209 21.08 -2.16 -5.34
CA SER A 209 22.20 -1.89 -4.42
C SER A 209 22.00 -0.64 -3.56
N MET A 210 21.09 0.26 -3.94
CA MET A 210 20.76 1.48 -3.22
C MET A 210 19.25 1.64 -3.08
N VAL A 211 18.83 2.13 -1.92
CA VAL A 211 17.47 2.61 -1.67
C VAL A 211 17.51 4.12 -1.42
N SER A 212 16.63 4.88 -2.07
CA SER A 212 16.38 6.28 -1.74
C SER A 212 15.01 6.43 -1.10
N PHE A 213 14.90 7.35 -0.17
CA PHE A 213 13.66 7.66 0.54
C PHE A 213 13.69 9.12 1.00
N VAL A 214 12.57 9.60 1.51
CA VAL A 214 12.43 10.96 2.04
C VAL A 214 12.13 10.90 3.53
N ASP A 215 12.63 11.86 4.30
CA ASP A 215 12.26 12.00 5.71
C ASP A 215 10.75 12.28 5.91
N ASN A 216 10.26 12.13 7.14
CA ASN A 216 8.82 12.27 7.42
C ASN A 216 8.34 13.72 7.30
N GLU A 217 9.27 14.68 7.32
CA GLU A 217 9.05 16.12 7.16
C GLU A 217 9.01 16.55 5.69
N PHE A 218 9.33 15.64 4.76
CA PHE A 218 9.40 15.91 3.32
C PHE A 218 10.46 16.98 2.99
N LYS A 219 11.58 17.03 3.72
CA LYS A 219 12.63 18.05 3.58
C LYS A 219 13.94 17.51 3.02
N SER A 220 14.20 16.22 3.16
CA SER A 220 15.46 15.63 2.75
C SER A 220 15.28 14.34 1.98
N VAL A 221 16.08 14.17 0.93
CA VAL A 221 16.25 12.92 0.21
C VAL A 221 17.47 12.20 0.76
N TRP A 222 17.24 10.98 1.22
CA TRP A 222 18.24 10.07 1.74
C TRP A 222 18.53 8.98 0.72
N VAL A 223 19.77 8.52 0.70
CA VAL A 223 20.19 7.30 0.01
C VAL A 223 20.90 6.40 1.01
N ALA A 224 20.52 5.13 1.03
CA ALA A 224 21.19 4.11 1.81
C ALA A 224 21.67 2.97 0.93
N ASP A 225 22.85 2.45 1.25
CA ASP A 225 23.55 1.37 0.57
C ASP A 225 24.32 0.49 1.59
N SER A 226 25.17 -0.40 1.11
CA SER A 226 25.94 -1.31 1.97
C SER A 226 26.93 -0.60 2.91
N LYS A 227 27.26 0.67 2.66
CA LYS A 227 28.17 1.49 3.47
C LYS A 227 27.44 2.36 4.50
N GLY A 228 26.10 2.43 4.44
CA GLY A 228 25.27 3.20 5.34
C GLY A 228 24.34 4.17 4.60
N SER A 229 23.81 5.16 5.32
CA SER A 229 22.87 6.15 4.80
C SER A 229 23.44 7.55 4.77
N ARG A 230 23.09 8.35 3.77
CA ARG A 230 23.50 9.75 3.62
C ARG A 230 22.39 10.60 3.02
N ILE A 231 22.39 11.89 3.34
CA ILE A 231 21.53 12.88 2.69
C ILE A 231 22.17 13.25 1.34
N VAL A 232 21.39 13.15 0.26
CA VAL A 232 21.80 13.56 -1.10
C VAL A 232 21.14 14.86 -1.54
N TYR A 233 20.05 15.24 -0.86
CA TYR A 233 19.44 16.55 -0.96
C TYR A 233 18.78 16.89 0.38
N GLY A 234 18.94 18.12 0.82
CA GLY A 234 18.27 18.72 1.97
C GLY A 234 18.70 20.18 2.02
N ARG A 235 17.83 21.07 2.54
CA ARG A 235 17.99 22.56 2.65
C ARG A 235 17.12 23.42 1.71
N GLY A 236 16.03 22.89 1.15
CA GLY A 236 15.02 23.71 0.46
C GLY A 236 13.94 24.25 1.40
N ALA A 237 13.34 25.39 1.08
CA ALA A 237 12.08 25.83 1.70
C ALA A 237 10.92 24.90 1.29
N ASP A 238 10.97 24.44 0.03
CA ASP A 238 10.01 23.52 -0.56
C ASP A 238 10.05 22.13 0.09
N ASN A 239 8.95 21.40 -0.06
CA ASN A 239 8.94 19.97 0.23
C ASN A 239 9.53 19.21 -0.95
N VAL A 240 10.12 18.05 -0.67
CA VAL A 240 10.65 17.10 -1.64
C VAL A 240 10.01 15.73 -1.42
N PHE A 241 9.60 15.04 -2.48
CA PHE A 241 8.97 13.71 -2.38
C PHE A 241 9.04 12.92 -3.69
N SER A 242 8.60 11.65 -3.63
CA SER A 242 8.53 10.73 -4.77
C SER A 242 9.87 10.60 -5.53
N PRO A 243 10.97 10.23 -4.84
CA PRO A 243 12.22 9.93 -5.52
C PRO A 243 12.04 8.74 -6.48
N VAL A 244 12.62 8.83 -7.66
CA VAL A 244 12.62 7.78 -8.70
C VAL A 244 13.97 7.75 -9.38
N TRP A 245 14.63 6.58 -9.36
CA TRP A 245 15.90 6.39 -10.06
C TRP A 245 15.68 6.29 -11.57
N SER A 246 16.65 6.78 -12.34
CA SER A 246 16.86 6.33 -13.71
C SER A 246 16.80 4.79 -13.78
N GLN A 247 16.01 4.27 -14.72
CA GLN A 247 15.95 2.83 -14.99
C GLN A 247 17.13 2.37 -15.85
N ASN A 248 17.82 3.30 -16.50
CA ASN A 248 19.09 3.03 -17.16
C ASN A 248 20.22 3.02 -16.11
N PRO A 249 20.93 1.89 -15.93
CA PRO A 249 21.98 1.74 -14.92
C PRO A 249 23.19 2.65 -15.14
N ASP A 250 23.42 3.10 -16.37
CA ASP A 250 24.53 3.99 -16.75
C ASP A 250 24.26 5.46 -16.41
N ILE A 251 23.00 5.79 -16.11
CA ILE A 251 22.58 7.13 -15.72
C ILE A 251 22.47 7.20 -14.19
N ASP A 252 23.37 7.96 -13.57
CA ASP A 252 23.38 8.22 -12.13
C ASP A 252 22.52 9.45 -11.78
N THR A 253 21.19 9.30 -11.87
CA THR A 253 20.25 10.39 -11.64
C THR A 253 19.03 9.91 -10.87
N LEU A 254 18.62 10.72 -9.90
CA LEU A 254 17.40 10.55 -9.12
C LEU A 254 16.46 11.72 -9.43
N TYR A 255 15.26 11.41 -9.92
CA TYR A 255 14.20 12.39 -10.17
C TYR A 255 13.34 12.54 -8.92
N VAL A 256 12.98 13.77 -8.56
CA VAL A 256 12.18 14.09 -7.38
C VAL A 256 11.16 15.17 -7.69
N CYS A 257 10.05 15.20 -6.94
CA CYS A 257 9.12 16.34 -6.95
C CYS A 257 9.58 17.38 -5.92
N MET A 258 9.60 18.66 -6.29
CA MET A 258 9.92 19.79 -5.40
C MET A 258 8.86 20.89 -5.49
N GLY A 259 8.32 21.31 -4.34
CA GLY A 259 7.29 22.36 -4.21
C GLY A 259 6.31 22.10 -3.05
N PRO A 260 5.21 22.85 -2.92
CA PRO A 260 4.18 22.59 -1.92
C PRO A 260 3.54 21.20 -2.10
N SER A 261 3.71 20.33 -1.11
CA SER A 261 3.16 18.97 -1.16
C SER A 261 1.64 18.97 -1.22
N PHE A 262 1.07 18.14 -2.10
CA PHE A 262 -0.36 17.84 -2.16
C PHE A 262 -1.29 19.04 -2.42
N GLN A 263 -0.77 20.16 -2.94
CA GLN A 263 -1.56 21.34 -3.32
C GLN A 263 -1.67 21.44 -4.84
N SER A 264 -2.81 21.00 -5.40
CA SER A 264 -2.99 20.90 -6.87
C SER A 264 -2.96 22.24 -7.62
N LYS A 265 -3.27 23.33 -6.91
CA LYS A 265 -3.25 24.71 -7.46
C LYS A 265 -1.86 25.33 -7.42
N GLU A 266 -0.99 24.80 -6.58
CA GLU A 266 0.38 25.28 -6.44
C GLU A 266 1.31 24.61 -7.45
N ARG A 267 2.37 25.34 -7.77
CA ARG A 267 3.44 24.85 -8.64
C ARG A 267 4.20 23.72 -7.95
N LEU A 268 4.44 22.65 -8.69
CA LEU A 268 5.25 21.52 -8.27
C LEU A 268 6.12 21.11 -9.45
N ASP A 269 7.43 21.10 -9.26
CA ASP A 269 8.37 20.80 -10.34
C ASP A 269 9.00 19.41 -10.16
N ILE A 270 9.33 18.78 -11.28
CA ILE A 270 10.23 17.64 -11.32
C ILE A 270 11.66 18.16 -11.44
N CYS A 271 12.52 17.71 -10.54
CA CYS A 271 13.94 18.04 -10.51
C CYS A 271 14.79 16.77 -10.61
N ALA A 272 15.92 16.86 -11.30
CA ALA A 272 16.95 15.83 -11.35
C ALA A 272 18.03 16.13 -10.31
N ILE A 273 18.33 15.16 -9.46
CA ILE A 273 19.50 15.12 -8.60
C ILE A 273 20.52 14.22 -9.31
N VAL A 274 21.57 14.82 -9.86
CA VAL A 274 22.53 14.12 -10.73
C VAL A 274 23.80 13.74 -9.98
N ASN A 275 24.51 12.70 -10.42
CA ASN A 275 25.77 12.24 -9.81
C ASN A 275 25.61 11.80 -8.34
N VAL A 276 24.54 11.08 -8.02
CA VAL A 276 24.17 10.65 -6.66
C VAL A 276 25.16 9.65 -6.06
N LYS A 277 25.78 8.79 -6.89
CA LYS A 277 26.81 7.82 -6.48
C LYS A 277 28.16 8.48 -6.25
N THR A 278 28.50 9.51 -7.03
CA THR A 278 29.86 10.06 -7.07
C THR A 278 30.04 11.38 -6.31
N SER A 279 28.96 12.17 -6.14
CA SER A 279 29.02 13.46 -5.47
C SER A 279 28.59 13.41 -4.01
N LYS A 280 29.34 14.07 -3.13
CA LYS A 280 28.92 14.32 -1.74
C LYS A 280 27.79 15.36 -1.64
N ARG A 281 27.67 16.23 -2.64
CA ARG A 281 26.61 17.23 -2.77
C ARG A 281 26.13 17.23 -4.22
N PRO A 282 25.30 16.25 -4.60
CA PRO A 282 24.75 16.14 -5.94
C PRO A 282 24.13 17.46 -6.44
N PRO A 283 24.45 17.93 -7.66
CA PRO A 283 23.76 19.07 -8.24
C PRO A 283 22.28 18.77 -8.46
N VAL A 284 21.45 19.80 -8.37
CA VAL A 284 20.01 19.73 -8.64
C VAL A 284 19.67 20.56 -9.85
N GLN A 285 18.93 19.98 -10.79
CA GLN A 285 18.47 20.64 -12.01
C GLN A 285 16.94 20.57 -12.07
N ARG A 286 16.29 21.72 -12.26
CA ARG A 286 14.85 21.76 -12.46
C ARG A 286 14.51 21.41 -13.90
N LEU A 287 13.70 20.38 -14.12
CA LEU A 287 13.33 19.91 -15.45
C LEU A 287 12.04 20.53 -15.97
N THR A 288 11.03 20.68 -15.10
CA THR A 288 9.71 21.23 -15.46
C THR A 288 9.46 22.59 -14.83
N ASN A 289 8.43 23.31 -15.31
CA ASN A 289 8.00 24.59 -14.72
C ASN A 289 6.48 24.81 -14.85
N GLY A 290 5.97 25.81 -14.13
CA GLY A 290 4.69 26.49 -14.42
C GLY A 290 3.40 25.77 -14.00
N PHE A 291 3.46 24.49 -13.61
CA PHE A 291 2.28 23.67 -13.31
C PHE A 291 2.53 22.74 -12.13
N ASN A 292 1.53 21.95 -11.75
CA ASN A 292 1.69 20.87 -10.79
C ASN A 292 2.15 19.60 -11.54
N ASN A 293 3.47 19.42 -11.67
CA ASN A 293 4.10 18.27 -12.33
C ASN A 293 4.58 17.29 -11.25
N ALA A 294 4.09 16.04 -11.28
CA ALA A 294 4.31 15.11 -10.17
C ALA A 294 4.42 13.64 -10.59
N PHE A 295 4.94 12.82 -9.67
CA PHE A 295 5.01 11.36 -9.75
C PHE A 295 5.64 10.88 -11.07
N PRO A 296 6.90 11.28 -11.34
CA PRO A 296 7.56 10.89 -12.57
C PRO A 296 7.88 9.39 -12.59
N SER A 297 8.01 8.84 -13.79
CA SER A 297 8.64 7.54 -14.05
C SER A 297 9.46 7.65 -15.32
N THR A 298 10.58 6.95 -15.39
CA THR A 298 11.52 7.01 -16.52
C THR A 298 11.50 5.73 -17.33
N ASN A 299 11.70 5.84 -18.64
CA ASN A 299 11.80 4.68 -19.51
C ASN A 299 13.07 3.86 -19.23
N PRO A 300 13.15 2.60 -19.67
CA PRO A 300 14.31 1.73 -19.45
C PRO A 300 15.63 2.33 -19.93
N GLU A 301 15.60 3.12 -21.01
CA GLU A 301 16.77 3.78 -21.60
C GLU A 301 17.15 5.07 -20.86
N GLY A 302 16.34 5.56 -19.93
CA GLY A 302 16.61 6.75 -19.11
C GLY A 302 16.51 8.09 -19.87
N THR A 303 16.02 8.07 -21.10
CA THR A 303 15.93 9.24 -21.99
C THR A 303 14.65 10.05 -21.81
N LYS A 304 13.59 9.45 -21.27
CA LYS A 304 12.25 10.04 -21.17
C LYS A 304 11.69 9.97 -19.77
N LEU A 305 10.82 10.91 -19.44
CA LEU A 305 10.00 10.89 -18.23
C LEU A 305 8.53 10.96 -18.60
N VAL A 306 7.73 10.04 -18.07
CA VAL A 306 6.28 10.23 -17.97
C VAL A 306 5.95 10.79 -16.60
N PHE A 307 5.00 11.72 -16.52
CA PHE A 307 4.56 12.33 -15.27
C PHE A 307 3.14 12.85 -15.41
N ARG A 308 2.46 13.13 -14.30
CA ARG A 308 1.18 13.84 -14.34
C ARG A 308 1.42 15.36 -14.36
N SER A 309 0.56 16.10 -15.04
CA SER A 309 0.56 17.57 -15.03
C SER A 309 -0.86 18.15 -15.04
N THR A 310 -0.99 19.37 -14.51
CA THR A 310 -2.20 20.21 -14.58
C THR A 310 -2.18 21.20 -15.74
N LYS A 311 -1.19 21.12 -16.65
CA LYS A 311 -0.95 22.07 -17.75
C LYS A 311 -2.20 22.42 -18.58
N ASP A 312 -2.98 21.42 -18.95
CA ASP A 312 -4.21 21.58 -19.75
C ASP A 312 -5.47 21.18 -18.97
N GLY A 313 -5.43 21.31 -17.64
CA GLY A 313 -6.48 20.83 -16.73
C GLY A 313 -7.68 21.76 -16.56
N GLY A 314 -7.72 22.90 -17.27
CA GLY A 314 -8.75 23.92 -17.12
C GLY A 314 -8.83 24.53 -15.71
N GLU A 315 -9.98 25.12 -15.37
CA GLU A 315 -10.23 25.72 -14.05
C GLU A 315 -10.17 24.70 -12.91
N LYS A 316 -10.65 23.47 -13.18
CA LYS A 316 -10.67 22.36 -12.23
C LYS A 316 -9.31 21.69 -12.02
N LYS A 317 -8.28 22.10 -12.76
CA LYS A 317 -6.92 21.54 -12.68
C LYS A 317 -6.93 20.01 -12.80
N HIS A 318 -7.68 19.49 -13.78
CA HIS A 318 -7.61 18.08 -14.17
C HIS A 318 -6.16 17.68 -14.43
N LYS A 319 -5.82 16.45 -14.05
CA LYS A 319 -4.44 15.96 -14.12
C LYS A 319 -4.39 14.93 -15.22
N ASN A 320 -3.56 15.15 -16.21
CA ASN A 320 -3.31 14.16 -17.25
C ASN A 320 -1.82 13.82 -17.31
N LEU A 321 -1.49 12.74 -18.01
CA LEU A 321 -0.12 12.32 -18.23
C LEU A 321 0.52 13.07 -19.40
N TYR A 322 1.80 13.37 -19.24
CA TYR A 322 2.67 14.00 -20.21
C TYR A 322 3.99 13.25 -20.27
N ILE A 323 4.66 13.32 -21.42
CA ILE A 323 6.00 12.77 -21.64
C ILE A 323 6.95 13.91 -21.94
N MET A 324 8.03 13.99 -21.16
CA MET A 324 9.22 14.76 -21.48
C MET A 324 10.16 13.88 -22.32
N GLN A 325 10.54 14.38 -23.49
CA GLN A 325 11.31 13.63 -24.50
C GLN A 325 12.80 13.51 -24.17
N ASP A 326 13.32 14.44 -23.35
CA ASP A 326 14.69 14.46 -22.83
C ASP A 326 14.67 14.66 -21.30
N ALA A 327 14.90 13.57 -20.58
CA ALA A 327 14.91 13.52 -19.12
C ALA A 327 16.16 14.12 -18.48
N GLN A 328 17.18 14.45 -19.26
CA GLN A 328 18.49 14.91 -18.77
C GLN A 328 18.70 16.42 -18.92
N SER A 329 17.86 17.07 -19.74
CA SER A 329 18.01 18.49 -20.05
C SER A 329 16.85 19.32 -19.49
N PRO A 330 17.13 20.42 -18.76
CA PRO A 330 16.09 21.37 -18.36
C PRO A 330 15.28 21.87 -19.55
N GLY A 331 13.95 21.87 -19.43
CA GLY A 331 13.07 22.41 -20.48
C GLY A 331 12.96 21.55 -21.74
N GLY A 332 13.30 20.25 -21.68
CA GLY A 332 13.07 19.30 -22.76
C GLY A 332 11.62 19.32 -23.26
N GLU A 333 11.41 18.90 -24.52
CA GLU A 333 10.09 18.91 -25.14
C GLU A 333 9.08 18.08 -24.33
N ILE A 334 7.92 18.68 -24.01
CA ILE A 334 6.85 18.03 -23.25
C ILE A 334 5.63 17.86 -24.16
N THR A 335 5.19 16.61 -24.31
CA THR A 335 4.03 16.22 -25.12
C THR A 335 2.93 15.63 -24.23
N ARG A 336 1.67 15.87 -24.56
CA ARG A 336 0.53 15.35 -23.80
C ARG A 336 0.25 13.90 -24.21
N LEU A 337 0.16 13.00 -23.24
CA LEU A 337 -0.07 11.57 -23.47
C LEU A 337 -1.54 11.19 -23.26
N THR A 338 -2.25 11.88 -22.37
CA THR A 338 -3.68 11.62 -22.09
C THR A 338 -4.44 12.94 -22.01
N ASN A 339 -5.74 12.90 -22.30
CA ASN A 339 -6.59 14.08 -22.29
C ASN A 339 -7.98 13.72 -21.78
N GLY A 340 -8.48 14.50 -20.84
CA GLY A 340 -9.86 14.45 -20.38
C GLY A 340 -10.07 15.08 -19.01
N GLU A 341 -11.35 15.24 -18.65
CA GLU A 341 -11.81 15.88 -17.41
C GLU A 341 -11.77 14.93 -16.21
N TRP A 342 -10.65 14.25 -16.01
CA TRP A 342 -10.42 13.30 -14.92
C TRP A 342 -9.00 13.47 -14.35
N THR A 343 -8.62 12.58 -13.44
CA THR A 343 -7.25 12.49 -12.91
C THR A 343 -6.59 11.21 -13.40
N ASP A 344 -5.56 11.34 -14.23
CA ASP A 344 -4.57 10.31 -14.53
C ASP A 344 -3.31 10.55 -13.70
N THR A 345 -2.84 9.54 -12.96
CA THR A 345 -1.75 9.68 -11.98
C THR A 345 -1.03 8.35 -11.71
N HIS A 346 0.06 8.40 -10.95
CA HIS A 346 0.86 7.24 -10.53
C HIS A 346 1.26 6.36 -11.71
N CYS A 347 1.79 7.02 -12.76
CA CYS A 347 2.21 6.36 -13.97
C CYS A 347 3.57 5.65 -13.80
N GLN A 348 3.73 4.50 -14.46
CA GLN A 348 4.99 3.76 -14.50
C GLN A 348 5.27 3.24 -15.91
N TRP A 349 6.51 3.37 -16.38
CA TRP A 349 6.95 2.72 -17.61
C TRP A 349 7.05 1.20 -17.44
N SER A 350 6.72 0.48 -18.51
CA SER A 350 6.98 -0.96 -18.57
C SER A 350 8.48 -1.24 -18.67
N PRO A 351 8.98 -2.38 -18.14
CA PRO A 351 10.37 -2.78 -18.31
C PRO A 351 10.82 -2.90 -19.77
N SER A 352 9.85 -3.11 -20.67
CA SER A 352 10.07 -3.18 -22.13
C SER A 352 10.04 -1.83 -22.84
N GLY A 353 9.70 -0.74 -22.15
CA GLY A 353 9.68 0.61 -22.74
C GLY A 353 8.58 0.86 -23.76
N ASN A 354 7.55 0.01 -23.85
CA ASN A 354 6.47 0.16 -24.84
C ASN A 354 5.16 0.67 -24.24
N TRP A 355 4.95 0.46 -22.95
CA TRP A 355 3.69 0.75 -22.27
C TRP A 355 3.93 1.61 -21.04
N ILE A 356 2.91 2.37 -20.69
CA ILE A 356 2.82 3.12 -19.45
C ILE A 356 1.56 2.66 -18.73
N VAL A 357 1.69 2.13 -17.52
CA VAL A 357 0.55 1.82 -16.65
C VAL A 357 0.23 3.03 -15.78
N PHE A 358 -1.04 3.29 -15.49
CA PHE A 358 -1.46 4.43 -14.67
C PHE A 358 -2.81 4.19 -13.98
N SER A 359 -3.05 4.94 -12.91
CA SER A 359 -4.35 5.03 -12.24
C SER A 359 -5.17 6.16 -12.87
N SER A 360 -6.46 5.96 -13.10
CA SER A 360 -7.35 6.96 -13.68
C SER A 360 -8.71 7.01 -13.00
N THR A 361 -9.23 8.20 -12.75
CA THR A 361 -10.62 8.40 -12.29
C THR A 361 -11.64 8.52 -13.43
N ARG A 362 -11.28 8.16 -14.67
CA ARG A 362 -12.20 8.28 -15.81
C ARG A 362 -13.47 7.44 -15.71
N ASP A 363 -13.46 6.40 -14.87
CA ASP A 363 -14.62 5.54 -14.63
C ASP A 363 -15.50 6.08 -13.48
N LYS A 364 -15.17 7.24 -12.90
CA LYS A 364 -15.95 7.91 -11.85
C LYS A 364 -17.37 8.21 -12.37
N PRO A 365 -18.43 7.73 -11.69
CA PRO A 365 -19.80 8.02 -12.08
C PRO A 365 -20.11 9.53 -12.00
N VAL A 366 -20.98 10.02 -12.89
CA VAL A 366 -21.37 11.45 -12.97
C VAL A 366 -21.98 11.97 -11.66
N GLY A 367 -22.66 11.12 -10.89
CA GLY A 367 -23.25 11.47 -9.59
C GLY A 367 -22.34 11.22 -8.39
N ALA A 368 -21.11 10.75 -8.58
CA ALA A 368 -20.19 10.54 -7.47
C ALA A 368 -19.79 11.88 -6.84
N PRO A 369 -19.67 11.96 -5.51
CA PRO A 369 -19.34 13.21 -4.84
C PRO A 369 -17.98 13.73 -5.31
N GLU A 370 -17.76 15.06 -5.28
CA GLU A 370 -16.48 15.64 -5.69
C GLU A 370 -15.34 15.14 -4.79
N THR A 371 -15.59 15.12 -3.48
CA THR A 371 -14.75 14.57 -2.42
C THR A 371 -15.54 13.61 -1.54
N ASP A 372 -14.84 12.68 -0.91
CA ASP A 372 -15.36 11.80 0.13
C ASP A 372 -14.56 12.07 1.40
N ASN A 373 -15.20 12.68 2.41
CA ASN A 373 -14.54 13.12 3.65
C ASN A 373 -13.29 14.00 3.41
N GLY A 374 -13.35 14.87 2.39
CA GLY A 374 -12.23 15.73 1.99
C GLY A 374 -11.12 15.05 1.19
N LEU A 375 -11.28 13.76 0.87
CA LEU A 375 -10.35 12.97 0.04
C LEU A 375 -10.94 12.69 -1.36
N ASP A 376 -10.12 12.14 -2.25
CA ASP A 376 -10.62 11.62 -3.53
C ASP A 376 -11.60 10.47 -3.26
N PRO A 377 -12.78 10.46 -3.90
CA PRO A 377 -13.82 9.47 -3.62
C PRO A 377 -13.52 8.06 -4.13
N GLY A 378 -12.34 7.84 -4.74
CA GLY A 378 -11.77 6.49 -4.82
C GLY A 378 -12.06 5.70 -6.06
N TYR A 379 -12.54 6.34 -7.11
CA TYR A 379 -12.90 5.69 -8.36
C TYR A 379 -11.69 5.48 -9.29
N PHE A 380 -10.53 5.09 -8.73
CA PHE A 380 -9.33 4.82 -9.51
C PHE A 380 -9.35 3.44 -10.16
N ALA A 381 -9.30 3.43 -11.49
CA ALA A 381 -9.17 2.27 -12.34
C ALA A 381 -7.72 2.20 -12.88
N VAL A 382 -7.28 1.02 -13.31
CA VAL A 382 -5.94 0.83 -13.87
C VAL A 382 -6.02 0.72 -15.39
N PHE A 383 -5.20 1.49 -16.07
CA PHE A 383 -5.08 1.49 -17.53
C PHE A 383 -3.61 1.32 -17.94
N ILE A 384 -3.41 0.83 -19.15
CA ILE A 384 -2.13 0.95 -19.86
C ILE A 384 -2.34 1.78 -21.13
N VAL A 385 -1.36 2.58 -21.50
CA VAL A 385 -1.31 3.34 -22.76
C VAL A 385 0.01 3.07 -23.47
N LYS A 386 -0.04 2.96 -24.80
CA LYS A 386 1.17 2.85 -25.61
C LYS A 386 1.80 4.23 -25.77
N TRP A 387 3.07 4.37 -25.38
CA TRP A 387 3.66 5.71 -25.26
C TRP A 387 3.79 6.45 -26.60
N ASN A 388 4.03 5.72 -27.69
CA ASN A 388 4.22 6.26 -29.04
C ASN A 388 2.95 6.22 -29.90
N ASP A 389 1.86 5.69 -29.37
CA ASP A 389 0.54 5.72 -29.98
C ASP A 389 -0.50 5.92 -28.87
N PRO A 390 -0.69 7.17 -28.41
CA PRO A 390 -1.58 7.48 -27.29
C PRO A 390 -3.05 7.12 -27.55
N SER A 391 -3.42 6.79 -28.79
CA SER A 391 -4.76 6.30 -29.12
C SER A 391 -5.00 4.87 -28.60
N VAL A 392 -3.92 4.11 -28.37
CA VAL A 392 -3.98 2.74 -27.86
C VAL A 392 -3.96 2.77 -26.33
N VAL A 393 -5.16 2.76 -25.75
CA VAL A 393 -5.38 2.72 -24.30
C VAL A 393 -6.21 1.50 -23.95
N VAL A 394 -5.73 0.69 -23.00
CA VAL A 394 -6.40 -0.54 -22.56
C VAL A 394 -6.76 -0.40 -21.09
N ARG A 395 -8.02 -0.71 -20.76
CA ARG A 395 -8.47 -0.83 -19.38
C ARG A 395 -8.04 -2.18 -18.82
N VAL A 396 -7.29 -2.19 -17.73
CA VAL A 396 -6.81 -3.40 -17.04
C VAL A 396 -7.73 -3.76 -15.87
N VAL A 397 -8.11 -2.76 -15.07
CA VAL A 397 -8.99 -2.93 -13.90
C VAL A 397 -9.99 -1.78 -13.85
N THR A 398 -11.27 -2.07 -13.66
CA THR A 398 -12.35 -1.07 -13.46
C THR A 398 -12.42 -0.63 -11.99
N SER A 399 -12.80 0.61 -11.70
CA SER A 399 -12.97 1.13 -10.34
C SER A 399 -14.39 1.03 -9.77
N ALA A 400 -15.37 0.78 -10.64
CA ALA A 400 -16.76 0.42 -10.33
C ALA A 400 -17.43 -0.08 -11.62
N SER A 401 -18.36 -1.02 -11.53
CA SER A 401 -19.20 -1.40 -12.68
C SER A 401 -20.50 -0.62 -12.66
N ASN A 402 -20.74 0.19 -13.69
CA ASN A 402 -22.04 0.85 -13.93
C ASN A 402 -23.03 -0.06 -14.68
N VAL A 403 -22.70 -1.34 -14.87
CA VAL A 403 -23.55 -2.29 -15.62
C VAL A 403 -24.31 -3.19 -14.63
N PRO A 404 -25.65 -3.11 -14.58
CA PRO A 404 -26.46 -4.05 -13.82
C PRO A 404 -26.14 -5.50 -14.23
N GLY A 405 -25.79 -6.36 -13.27
CA GLY A 405 -25.45 -7.77 -13.50
C GLY A 405 -23.99 -8.06 -13.88
N SER A 406 -23.12 -7.05 -13.95
CA SER A 406 -21.68 -7.27 -14.14
C SER A 406 -21.02 -7.84 -12.87
N VAL A 407 -20.27 -8.92 -13.06
CA VAL A 407 -19.64 -9.71 -11.98
C VAL A 407 -18.14 -9.40 -11.80
N SER A 408 -17.64 -8.28 -12.34
CA SER A 408 -16.19 -8.12 -12.59
C SER A 408 -15.51 -6.83 -12.10
N SER A 409 -16.12 -5.97 -11.28
CA SER A 409 -15.39 -4.81 -10.73
C SER A 409 -14.89 -5.06 -9.32
N ILE A 410 -13.58 -4.95 -9.10
CA ILE A 410 -13.02 -4.59 -7.79
C ILE A 410 -13.40 -3.11 -7.60
N ALA A 411 -14.56 -2.86 -7.00
CA ALA A 411 -14.95 -1.49 -6.65
C ALA A 411 -14.05 -1.00 -5.51
N GLY A 412 -13.34 0.10 -5.70
CA GLY A 412 -12.47 0.69 -4.68
C GLY A 412 -11.27 1.47 -5.22
N HIS A 413 -10.44 1.97 -4.30
CA HIS A 413 -9.21 2.74 -4.56
C HIS A 413 -8.10 1.83 -5.12
N VAL A 414 -8.19 1.41 -6.39
CA VAL A 414 -7.09 0.69 -7.06
C VAL A 414 -6.08 1.72 -7.58
N ASN A 415 -5.00 1.94 -6.84
CA ASN A 415 -3.99 2.95 -7.14
C ASN A 415 -2.56 2.40 -7.13
N HIS A 416 -1.60 3.22 -7.56
CA HIS A 416 -0.15 2.91 -7.60
C HIS A 416 0.19 1.61 -8.34
N PRO A 417 -0.28 1.41 -9.58
CA PRO A 417 0.06 0.23 -10.36
C PRO A 417 1.55 0.22 -10.69
N PHE A 418 2.14 -0.97 -10.70
CA PHE A 418 3.50 -1.21 -11.12
C PHE A 418 3.53 -2.51 -11.93
N PHE A 419 4.47 -2.61 -12.86
CA PHE A 419 4.73 -3.86 -13.58
C PHE A 419 5.60 -4.78 -12.73
N SER A 420 5.38 -6.09 -12.84
CA SER A 420 6.39 -7.06 -12.43
C SER A 420 7.74 -6.79 -13.12
N PRO A 421 8.88 -7.21 -12.53
CA PRO A 421 10.19 -7.00 -13.15
C PRO A 421 10.33 -7.54 -14.58
N ASP A 422 9.60 -8.61 -14.92
CA ASP A 422 9.54 -9.22 -16.25
C ASP A 422 8.46 -8.61 -17.17
N GLY A 423 7.66 -7.67 -16.67
CA GLY A 423 6.61 -6.96 -17.39
C GLY A 423 5.39 -7.80 -17.77
N ARG A 424 5.22 -8.99 -17.17
CA ARG A 424 4.14 -9.93 -17.51
C ARG A 424 2.86 -9.75 -16.69
N SER A 425 2.91 -9.04 -15.56
CA SER A 425 1.76 -8.80 -14.67
C SER A 425 1.71 -7.37 -14.17
#